data_AF-A0A2E3GZD7-F1
#
_entry.id   AF-A0A2E3GZD7-F1
#
_cell.length_a   1.000
_cell.length_b   1.000
_cell.length_c   1.000
_cell.angle_alpha   90.00
_cell.angle_beta   90.00
_cell.angle_gamma   90.00
#
_symmetry.space_group_name_H-M   'P 1'
#
loop_
_entity.id
_entity.type
_entity.pdbx_description
1 polymer ?
#
loop_
_entity_poly.entity_id
_entity_poly.type
_entity_poly.pdbx_seq_one_letter_code
_entity_poly.pdbx_strand_id
1 'polypeptide(L)'
;MIRITFRAAATSMFALLSLPLMSLPAWAADLALVVVNSEYSSLGDLDGDRYAARYQSELEDAGFDVFSLQDGSAKDMRKVVRDFVAASGADDDNRIVIVLTGHMAHSGSETYLLGVDANRPDGFSVAGMGQAVSPLLALAGTAQGRAVILMARTDENSLDVGPALTAGSGPITAPQGVTLIEGDPRPLLFALRDGILPEENSYAAAADRAPRGVRYDGFVSSAIGLTTPTTVKQARSPRPDPERPDPGEFAYWNAAQDIGSEESLRAYLNRYPNGTFAADARARIESLREAPVRAAKDREAALSLSREARREVQRYLTLIGFNTRGVDGIFGPATRKALTDWQAARRFKADGYLDSRQLTALRSEGEARAAELEREAEKRRAAQEQEDRDHWARTGSNGDKAGLRAYLERYPDGLFAETAKQRLARIAEREQERATTEARRAWNRAKEADTEEAYVRYLRAYPDSPFEDAARSRITELRQPPRDEAAERAAQQEENDVAGAQITRLLIERRLQQLGMDPGTPDGQFDGETRRALRRFQQSRGIQPTGYVNQATIVRLLAG
;
A
#
# COMPACT_ATOMS: atom_id res chain seq x y z
N MET A 1 -50.88 45.43 63.65
CA MET A 1 -51.45 46.72 64.11
C MET A 1 -51.04 47.83 63.13
N ILE A 2 -51.81 48.94 63.05
CA ILE A 2 -51.41 50.33 62.70
C ILE A 2 -50.37 50.49 61.53
N ARG A 3 -50.64 50.96 60.28
CA ARG A 3 -51.57 51.94 59.64
C ARG A 3 -51.04 53.40 59.60
N ILE A 4 -51.16 54.09 58.43
CA ILE A 4 -50.83 55.54 58.12
C ILE A 4 -49.29 55.78 57.95
N THR A 5 -48.67 56.69 57.16
CA THR A 5 -48.94 57.93 56.33
C THR A 5 -48.03 57.94 55.03
N PHE A 6 -47.95 58.93 54.11
CA PHE A 6 -48.95 59.61 53.24
C PHE A 6 -48.31 60.62 52.20
N ARG A 7 -48.58 60.49 50.88
CA ARG A 7 -48.30 61.46 49.74
C ARG A 7 -46.82 61.72 49.34
N ALA A 8 -46.46 62.33 48.18
CA ALA A 8 -47.16 62.94 47.03
C ALA A 8 -46.41 62.62 45.70
N ALA A 9 -47.03 62.30 44.56
CA ALA A 9 -47.72 63.16 43.57
C ALA A 9 -46.82 64.12 42.74
N ALA A 10 -46.56 63.78 41.47
CA ALA A 10 -46.10 64.67 40.41
C ALA A 10 -46.62 64.15 39.04
N THR A 11 -47.04 65.03 38.14
CA THR A 11 -47.81 64.68 36.92
C THR A 11 -47.18 65.28 35.66
N SER A 12 -46.97 64.47 34.61
CA SER A 12 -46.91 64.86 33.20
C SER A 12 -46.90 63.58 32.34
N MET A 13 -47.93 63.33 31.52
CA MET A 13 -48.22 63.93 30.21
C MET A 13 -47.37 63.33 29.08
N PHE A 14 -47.83 62.19 28.56
CA PHE A 14 -47.31 61.56 27.34
C PHE A 14 -47.73 62.40 26.12
N ALA A 15 -46.77 62.95 25.39
CA ALA A 15 -47.00 63.52 24.07
C ALA A 15 -46.55 62.50 23.00
N LEU A 16 -47.44 62.11 22.10
CA LEU A 16 -47.04 61.35 20.91
C LEU A 16 -46.27 62.29 19.99
N LEU A 17 -44.97 62.05 19.83
CA LEU A 17 -44.19 62.63 18.73
C LEU A 17 -44.12 61.59 17.60
N SER A 18 -44.90 61.81 16.55
CA SER A 18 -44.77 61.04 15.31
C SER A 18 -43.52 61.49 14.56
N LEU A 19 -42.38 60.85 14.82
CA LEU A 19 -41.19 61.04 13.98
C LEU A 19 -41.49 60.51 12.57
N PRO A 20 -41.19 61.28 11.51
CA PRO A 20 -41.15 60.71 10.16
C PRO A 20 -39.98 59.72 10.08
N LEU A 21 -40.20 58.55 9.48
CA LEU A 21 -39.08 57.76 8.97
C LEU A 21 -38.46 58.55 7.81
N MET A 22 -37.33 59.20 8.08
CA MET A 22 -36.48 59.68 6.99
C MET A 22 -35.85 58.46 6.33
N SER A 23 -36.38 58.07 5.18
CA SER A 23 -35.67 57.21 4.24
C SER A 23 -34.34 57.88 3.91
N LEU A 24 -33.24 57.29 4.38
CA LEU A 24 -31.91 57.67 3.92
C LEU A 24 -31.87 57.47 2.39
N PRO A 25 -31.27 58.39 1.62
CA PRO A 25 -30.99 58.11 0.23
C PRO A 25 -30.05 56.91 0.17
N ALA A 26 -30.35 55.94 -0.69
CA ALA A 26 -29.31 55.05 -1.19
C ALA A 26 -28.27 55.93 -1.92
N TRP A 27 -27.00 55.61 -1.74
CA TRP A 27 -25.94 56.18 -2.56
C TRP A 27 -25.66 55.20 -3.69
N ALA A 28 -25.80 55.65 -4.94
CA ALA A 28 -25.33 54.90 -6.08
C ALA A 28 -23.84 54.59 -5.89
N ALA A 29 -23.47 53.33 -6.01
CA ALA A 29 -22.12 52.84 -5.83
C ALA A 29 -21.46 52.71 -7.20
N ASP A 30 -20.28 53.29 -7.35
CA ASP A 30 -19.47 53.11 -8.53
C ASP A 30 -18.69 51.81 -8.36
N LEU A 31 -19.01 50.78 -9.15
CA LEU A 31 -18.53 49.42 -8.92
C LEU A 31 -17.53 48.99 -9.98
N ALA A 32 -16.43 48.38 -9.56
CA ALA A 32 -15.48 47.75 -10.47
C ALA A 32 -15.20 46.29 -10.15
N LEU A 33 -15.09 45.46 -11.18
CA LEU A 33 -14.61 44.08 -11.11
C LEU A 33 -13.26 44.00 -11.84
N VAL A 34 -12.20 43.53 -11.15
CA VAL A 34 -10.86 43.38 -11.72
C VAL A 34 -10.43 41.93 -11.56
N VAL A 35 -10.28 41.21 -12.67
CA VAL A 35 -9.81 39.81 -12.68
C VAL A 35 -8.57 39.69 -13.57
N VAL A 36 -7.45 39.31 -12.97
CA VAL A 36 -6.15 39.18 -13.62
C VAL A 36 -5.56 37.80 -13.31
N ASN A 37 -5.48 36.94 -14.32
CA ASN A 37 -4.81 35.64 -14.22
C ASN A 37 -3.56 35.61 -15.10
N SER A 38 -2.46 35.11 -14.55
CA SER A 38 -1.12 35.18 -15.15
C SER A 38 -0.18 34.04 -14.73
N GLU A 39 -0.15 33.63 -13.44
CA GLU A 39 0.54 32.43 -12.95
C GLU A 39 -0.36 31.19 -13.23
N TYR A 40 -0.16 30.45 -14.33
CA TYR A 40 -1.04 29.34 -14.74
C TYR A 40 -0.42 27.96 -14.50
N SER A 41 -1.12 27.05 -13.79
CA SER A 41 -0.56 25.75 -13.39
C SER A 41 -0.27 24.78 -14.54
N SER A 42 -0.86 25.00 -15.73
CA SER A 42 -0.79 24.05 -16.86
C SER A 42 -0.89 24.68 -18.25
N LEU A 43 -1.10 25.99 -18.37
CA LEU A 43 -1.41 26.67 -19.64
C LEU A 43 -0.31 27.63 -20.12
N GLY A 44 0.78 27.75 -19.37
CA GLY A 44 1.86 28.72 -19.62
C GLY A 44 1.52 30.10 -19.09
N ASP A 45 2.50 30.75 -18.48
CA ASP A 45 2.31 32.05 -17.82
C ASP A 45 2.21 33.20 -18.83
N LEU A 46 1.50 34.26 -18.47
CA LEU A 46 1.33 35.47 -19.27
C LEU A 46 2.11 36.65 -18.68
N ASP A 47 2.47 37.63 -19.52
CA ASP A 47 3.08 38.92 -19.14
C ASP A 47 2.08 39.79 -18.32
N GLY A 48 1.73 39.33 -17.11
CA GLY A 48 0.62 39.84 -16.29
C GLY A 48 0.99 40.35 -14.89
N ASP A 49 2.26 40.23 -14.49
CA ASP A 49 2.78 40.61 -13.17
C ASP A 49 2.19 41.93 -12.63
N ARG A 50 1.40 41.79 -11.56
CA ARG A 50 0.92 42.88 -10.70
C ARG A 50 -0.03 43.87 -11.38
N TYR A 51 -0.75 43.51 -12.45
CA TYR A 51 -1.75 44.42 -13.01
C TYR A 51 -3.01 44.56 -12.15
N ALA A 52 -3.46 43.54 -11.39
CA ALA A 52 -4.68 43.68 -10.57
C ALA A 52 -4.58 44.87 -9.60
N ALA A 53 -3.48 44.94 -8.84
CA ALA A 53 -3.23 46.02 -7.89
C ALA A 53 -3.11 47.40 -8.56
N ARG A 54 -2.65 47.47 -9.81
CA ARG A 54 -2.60 48.72 -10.58
C ARG A 54 -4.00 49.15 -11.02
N TYR A 55 -4.75 48.26 -11.67
CA TYR A 55 -6.14 48.52 -12.05
C TYR A 55 -6.98 48.92 -10.84
N GLN A 56 -6.83 48.21 -9.72
CA GLN A 56 -7.47 48.51 -8.45
C GLN A 56 -7.13 49.91 -7.93
N SER A 57 -5.84 50.26 -7.79
CA SER A 57 -5.45 51.59 -7.27
C SER A 57 -6.03 52.73 -8.10
N GLU A 58 -5.92 52.66 -9.43
CA GLU A 58 -6.38 53.72 -10.33
C GLU A 58 -7.93 53.86 -10.30
N LEU A 59 -8.64 52.75 -10.02
CA LEU A 59 -10.11 52.74 -9.87
C LEU A 59 -10.57 53.20 -8.47
N GLU A 60 -9.88 52.80 -7.40
CA GLU A 60 -10.14 53.29 -6.03
C GLU A 60 -9.87 54.81 -5.94
N ASP A 61 -8.79 55.30 -6.55
CA ASP A 61 -8.48 56.74 -6.65
C ASP A 61 -9.53 57.51 -7.48
N ALA A 62 -10.19 56.84 -8.45
CA ALA A 62 -11.33 57.37 -9.22
C ALA A 62 -12.70 57.20 -8.51
N GLY A 63 -12.71 56.67 -7.28
CA GLY A 63 -13.89 56.56 -6.42
C GLY A 63 -14.75 55.31 -6.61
N PHE A 64 -14.22 54.25 -7.24
CA PHE A 64 -14.91 52.97 -7.37
C PHE A 64 -14.67 52.04 -6.17
N ASP A 65 -15.70 51.32 -5.73
CA ASP A 65 -15.57 50.14 -4.88
C ASP A 65 -15.12 48.94 -5.74
N VAL A 66 -13.88 48.47 -5.52
CA VAL A 66 -13.22 47.48 -6.40
C VAL A 66 -13.23 46.06 -5.84
N PHE A 67 -13.79 45.15 -6.63
CA PHE A 67 -13.78 43.70 -6.42
C PHE A 67 -12.61 43.10 -7.21
N SER A 68 -11.46 42.94 -6.55
CA SER A 68 -10.18 42.57 -7.17
C SER A 68 -9.82 41.09 -6.96
N LEU A 69 -9.27 40.44 -8.00
CA LEU A 69 -8.77 39.07 -7.97
C LEU A 69 -7.53 38.94 -8.87
N GLN A 70 -6.43 38.46 -8.29
CA GLN A 70 -5.17 38.13 -8.95
C GLN A 70 -4.95 36.62 -8.85
N ASP A 71 -4.60 35.97 -9.97
CA ASP A 71 -4.26 34.54 -10.10
C ASP A 71 -5.27 33.58 -9.44
N GLY A 72 -6.55 33.79 -9.74
CA GLY A 72 -7.67 33.09 -9.13
C GLY A 72 -8.09 31.81 -9.86
N SER A 73 -8.51 30.79 -9.11
CA SER A 73 -9.11 29.59 -9.70
C SER A 73 -10.49 29.88 -10.31
N ALA A 74 -11.00 28.97 -11.13
CA ALA A 74 -12.36 29.03 -11.64
C ALA A 74 -13.42 29.14 -10.53
N LYS A 75 -13.15 28.58 -9.35
CA LYS A 75 -14.02 28.69 -8.16
C LYS A 75 -13.98 30.11 -7.56
N ASP A 76 -12.82 30.74 -7.56
CA ASP A 76 -12.60 32.05 -6.92
C ASP A 76 -13.08 33.19 -7.83
N MET A 77 -12.88 33.08 -9.15
CA MET A 77 -13.53 33.95 -10.14
C MET A 77 -15.06 33.93 -9.97
N ARG A 78 -15.65 32.73 -9.89
CA ARG A 78 -17.09 32.59 -9.60
C ARG A 78 -17.50 33.13 -8.23
N LYS A 79 -16.59 33.27 -7.25
CA LYS A 79 -16.87 33.94 -5.97
C LYS A 79 -16.90 35.45 -6.15
N VAL A 80 -15.81 36.07 -6.60
CA VAL A 80 -15.71 37.54 -6.74
C VAL A 80 -16.78 38.10 -7.68
N VAL A 81 -17.13 37.36 -8.74
CA VAL A 81 -18.25 37.72 -9.65
C VAL A 81 -19.60 37.72 -8.91
N ARG A 82 -19.88 36.76 -8.03
CA ARG A 82 -21.14 36.79 -7.24
C ARG A 82 -21.16 37.92 -6.23
N ASP A 83 -20.03 38.21 -5.60
CA ASP A 83 -19.94 39.28 -4.60
C ASP A 83 -20.13 40.66 -5.27
N PHE A 84 -19.51 40.86 -6.44
CA PHE A 84 -19.71 42.02 -7.32
C PHE A 84 -21.17 42.13 -7.82
N VAL A 85 -21.77 41.03 -8.31
CA VAL A 85 -23.18 41.00 -8.73
C VAL A 85 -24.11 41.39 -7.57
N ALA A 86 -23.84 40.89 -6.35
CA ALA A 86 -24.63 41.19 -5.16
C ALA A 86 -24.55 42.67 -4.75
N ALA A 87 -23.41 43.35 -4.98
CA ALA A 87 -23.31 44.80 -4.83
C ALA A 87 -24.05 45.56 -5.94
N SER A 88 -23.93 45.10 -7.20
CA SER A 88 -24.54 45.79 -8.35
C SER A 88 -26.07 45.79 -8.35
N GLY A 89 -26.71 44.75 -7.78
CA GLY A 89 -28.17 44.63 -7.70
C GLY A 89 -28.86 45.53 -6.66
N ALA A 90 -28.17 46.54 -6.12
CA ALA A 90 -28.70 47.43 -5.09
C ALA A 90 -29.23 48.78 -5.61
N ASP A 91 -28.75 49.24 -6.78
CA ASP A 91 -29.12 50.54 -7.38
C ASP A 91 -28.91 50.50 -8.92
N ASP A 92 -29.77 51.15 -9.68
CA ASP A 92 -29.71 51.22 -11.15
C ASP A 92 -28.74 52.33 -11.64
N ASP A 93 -28.39 53.30 -10.79
CA ASP A 93 -27.51 54.43 -11.16
C ASP A 93 -26.00 54.18 -10.98
N ASN A 94 -25.61 52.97 -10.59
CA ASN A 94 -24.23 52.50 -10.46
C ASN A 94 -23.42 52.62 -11.76
N ARG A 95 -22.22 53.25 -11.74
CA ARG A 95 -21.25 53.11 -12.85
C ARG A 95 -20.55 51.76 -12.76
N ILE A 96 -20.23 51.15 -13.91
CA ILE A 96 -19.66 49.80 -13.98
C ILE A 96 -18.34 49.80 -14.76
N VAL A 97 -17.28 49.28 -14.14
CA VAL A 97 -16.03 48.91 -14.85
C VAL A 97 -15.77 47.42 -14.67
N ILE A 98 -15.45 46.71 -15.75
CA ILE A 98 -15.03 45.30 -15.67
C ILE A 98 -13.71 45.13 -16.42
N VAL A 99 -12.66 44.71 -15.73
CA VAL A 99 -11.33 44.41 -16.29
C VAL A 99 -11.12 42.90 -16.27
N LEU A 100 -10.95 42.29 -17.43
CA LEU A 100 -10.70 40.85 -17.61
C LEU A 100 -9.38 40.62 -18.34
N THR A 101 -8.41 39.97 -17.71
CA THR A 101 -7.15 39.60 -18.37
C THR A 101 -6.65 38.24 -17.90
N GLY A 102 -6.13 37.46 -18.84
CA GLY A 102 -5.71 36.07 -18.68
C GLY A 102 -5.90 35.31 -19.99
N HIS A 103 -5.73 33.98 -19.95
CA HIS A 103 -6.06 33.13 -21.09
C HIS A 103 -7.57 33.08 -21.28
N MET A 104 -8.01 33.42 -22.50
CA MET A 104 -9.40 33.24 -22.93
C MET A 104 -9.52 32.10 -23.94
N ALA A 105 -10.66 31.42 -23.90
CA ALA A 105 -11.06 30.44 -24.90
C ALA A 105 -12.57 30.57 -25.17
N HIS A 106 -13.00 30.27 -26.39
CA HIS A 106 -14.38 30.43 -26.82
C HIS A 106 -14.95 29.17 -27.48
N SER A 107 -16.26 28.98 -27.32
CA SER A 107 -17.07 28.03 -28.08
C SER A 107 -17.90 28.80 -29.12
N GLY A 108 -18.71 28.09 -29.90
CA GLY A 108 -19.55 28.71 -30.94
C GLY A 108 -20.64 29.67 -30.44
N SER A 109 -20.79 29.88 -29.12
CA SER A 109 -21.78 30.80 -28.55
C SER A 109 -21.36 31.50 -27.25
N GLU A 110 -20.15 31.27 -26.72
CA GLU A 110 -19.71 31.83 -25.43
C GLU A 110 -18.19 31.98 -25.37
N THR A 111 -17.73 32.93 -24.56
CA THR A 111 -16.31 33.15 -24.24
C THR A 111 -16.08 32.89 -22.75
N TYR A 112 -14.94 32.29 -22.42
CA TYR A 112 -14.54 31.96 -21.06
C TYR A 112 -13.18 32.56 -20.74
N LEU A 113 -13.09 33.33 -19.65
CA LEU A 113 -11.81 33.62 -18.99
C LEU A 113 -11.42 32.40 -18.16
N LEU A 114 -10.20 31.88 -18.34
CA LEU A 114 -9.76 30.63 -17.72
C LEU A 114 -9.13 30.87 -16.35
N GLY A 115 -9.47 30.02 -15.38
CA GLY A 115 -8.86 30.01 -14.05
C GLY A 115 -7.43 29.48 -14.09
N VAL A 116 -6.60 29.88 -13.12
CA VAL A 116 -5.20 29.40 -13.05
C VAL A 116 -5.07 27.88 -12.86
N ASP A 117 -6.15 27.23 -12.42
CA ASP A 117 -6.32 25.79 -12.24
C ASP A 117 -6.80 25.04 -13.51
N ALA A 118 -7.06 25.76 -14.61
CA ALA A 118 -7.48 25.16 -15.87
C ALA A 118 -6.34 24.32 -16.51
N ASN A 119 -6.69 23.16 -17.06
CA ASN A 119 -5.75 22.19 -17.61
C ASN A 119 -6.34 21.50 -18.84
N ARG A 120 -5.82 21.84 -20.03
CA ARG A 120 -6.29 21.38 -21.36
C ARG A 120 -7.83 21.42 -21.53
N PRO A 121 -8.47 22.61 -21.36
CA PRO A 121 -9.91 22.74 -21.43
C PRO A 121 -10.46 22.39 -22.82
N ASP A 122 -11.67 21.85 -22.85
CA ASP A 122 -12.42 21.47 -24.05
C ASP A 122 -13.85 22.03 -24.01
N GLY A 123 -14.62 21.89 -25.10
CA GLY A 123 -15.96 22.48 -25.23
C GLY A 123 -17.01 21.96 -24.23
N PHE A 124 -16.71 20.89 -23.49
CA PHE A 124 -17.56 20.31 -22.45
C PHE A 124 -17.03 20.60 -21.04
N SER A 125 -15.70 20.68 -20.86
CA SER A 125 -15.05 20.92 -19.56
C SER A 125 -14.84 22.40 -19.20
N VAL A 126 -14.76 23.30 -20.19
CA VAL A 126 -14.41 24.72 -20.00
C VAL A 126 -15.33 25.44 -19.00
N ALA A 127 -16.62 25.11 -18.96
CA ALA A 127 -17.58 25.73 -18.03
C ALA A 127 -17.27 25.44 -16.54
N GLY A 128 -16.53 24.36 -16.24
CA GLY A 128 -15.99 24.09 -14.91
C GLY A 128 -14.71 24.88 -14.62
N MET A 129 -13.87 25.05 -15.64
CA MET A 129 -12.50 25.59 -15.57
C MET A 129 -12.39 27.12 -15.81
N GLY A 130 -13.48 27.79 -16.17
CA GLY A 130 -13.49 29.22 -16.44
C GLY A 130 -14.71 29.97 -15.90
N GLN A 131 -14.70 31.27 -16.15
CA GLN A 131 -15.81 32.19 -15.94
C GLN A 131 -16.33 32.64 -17.31
N ALA A 132 -17.61 32.38 -17.58
CA ALA A 132 -18.29 32.82 -18.80
C ALA A 132 -18.40 34.35 -18.85
N VAL A 133 -18.23 34.95 -20.03
CA VAL A 133 -18.17 36.41 -20.21
C VAL A 133 -19.55 36.99 -20.57
N SER A 134 -20.44 36.27 -21.27
CA SER A 134 -21.77 36.81 -21.61
C SER A 134 -22.61 37.28 -20.40
N PRO A 135 -22.57 36.69 -19.20
CA PRO A 135 -23.29 37.21 -18.03
C PRO A 135 -22.73 38.55 -17.53
N LEU A 136 -21.42 38.79 -17.67
CA LEU A 136 -20.76 40.05 -17.30
C LEU A 136 -21.07 41.16 -18.33
N LEU A 137 -21.12 40.80 -19.61
CA LEU A 137 -21.62 41.68 -20.68
C LEU A 137 -23.09 42.06 -20.42
N ALA A 138 -23.95 41.07 -20.15
CA ALA A 138 -25.37 41.30 -19.87
C ALA A 138 -25.60 42.20 -18.64
N LEU A 139 -24.78 42.04 -17.59
CA LEU A 139 -24.79 42.92 -16.42
C LEU A 139 -24.37 44.35 -16.77
N ALA A 140 -23.25 44.52 -17.49
CA ALA A 140 -22.81 45.85 -17.93
C ALA A 140 -23.88 46.57 -18.80
N GLY A 141 -24.70 45.81 -19.52
CA GLY A 141 -25.83 46.32 -20.31
C GLY A 141 -26.97 46.97 -19.51
N THR A 142 -27.02 46.84 -18.18
CA THR A 142 -27.99 47.58 -17.35
C THR A 142 -27.56 49.05 -17.16
N ALA A 143 -26.27 49.29 -16.92
CA ALA A 143 -25.68 50.62 -16.72
C ALA A 143 -25.40 51.34 -18.05
N GLN A 144 -26.45 51.55 -18.86
CA GLN A 144 -26.34 52.10 -20.22
C GLN A 144 -25.63 53.47 -20.26
N GLY A 145 -24.56 53.55 -21.05
CA GLY A 145 -23.69 54.73 -21.16
C GLY A 145 -22.73 54.94 -19.99
N ARG A 146 -22.90 54.18 -18.89
CA ARG A 146 -22.14 54.23 -17.64
C ARG A 146 -21.29 52.96 -17.41
N ALA A 147 -21.14 52.12 -18.44
CA ALA A 147 -20.45 50.84 -18.37
C ALA A 147 -19.26 50.76 -19.35
N VAL A 148 -18.11 50.31 -18.84
CA VAL A 148 -16.89 50.04 -19.62
C VAL A 148 -16.36 48.64 -19.29
N ILE A 149 -16.05 47.85 -20.31
CA ILE A 149 -15.38 46.56 -20.17
C ILE A 149 -14.03 46.62 -20.88
N LEU A 150 -12.94 46.30 -20.16
CA LEU A 150 -11.59 46.20 -20.67
C LEU A 150 -11.18 44.72 -20.70
N MET A 151 -10.73 44.22 -21.86
CA MET A 151 -10.37 42.82 -22.04
C MET A 151 -8.99 42.67 -22.68
N ALA A 152 -8.09 41.95 -22.01
CA ALA A 152 -6.83 41.57 -22.65
C ALA A 152 -7.06 40.50 -23.72
N ARG A 153 -6.56 40.77 -24.92
CA ARG A 153 -6.62 39.87 -26.05
C ARG A 153 -5.57 38.76 -25.89
N THR A 154 -6.03 37.51 -25.75
CA THR A 154 -5.19 36.31 -25.86
C THR A 154 -4.85 36.02 -27.34
N ASP A 155 -3.67 35.47 -27.63
CA ASP A 155 -3.31 34.99 -28.97
C ASP A 155 -4.04 33.65 -29.26
N GLU A 156 -4.67 33.55 -30.42
CA GLU A 156 -5.38 32.35 -30.90
C GLU A 156 -4.48 31.11 -31.04
N ASN A 157 -3.15 31.29 -30.97
CA ASN A 157 -2.15 30.23 -31.07
C ASN A 157 -1.44 29.90 -29.75
N SER A 158 -1.71 30.63 -28.65
CA SER A 158 -0.93 30.50 -27.40
C SER A 158 -1.43 29.40 -26.44
N LEU A 159 -2.52 28.70 -26.75
CA LEU A 159 -3.23 27.83 -25.81
C LEU A 159 -3.62 26.48 -26.43
N ASP A 160 -3.19 25.38 -25.81
CA ASP A 160 -3.56 24.01 -26.18
C ASP A 160 -4.94 23.65 -25.63
N VAL A 161 -5.95 23.72 -26.52
CA VAL A 161 -7.36 23.43 -26.23
C VAL A 161 -7.83 22.11 -26.83
N GLY A 162 -8.77 21.45 -26.14
CA GLY A 162 -9.41 20.23 -26.60
C GLY A 162 -10.55 20.45 -27.61
N PRO A 163 -11.21 19.37 -28.06
CA PRO A 163 -12.27 19.45 -29.06
C PRO A 163 -13.42 20.38 -28.70
N ALA A 164 -14.02 21.00 -29.73
CA ALA A 164 -15.15 21.94 -29.62
C ALA A 164 -14.88 23.21 -28.79
N LEU A 165 -13.60 23.57 -28.59
CA LEU A 165 -13.15 24.84 -28.03
C LEU A 165 -12.07 25.44 -28.94
N THR A 166 -12.00 26.77 -29.00
CA THR A 166 -10.99 27.53 -29.73
C THR A 166 -10.28 28.47 -28.76
N ALA A 167 -8.96 28.65 -28.89
CA ALA A 167 -8.21 29.63 -28.12
C ALA A 167 -8.57 31.07 -28.52
N GLY A 168 -8.30 32.05 -27.64
CA GLY A 168 -8.66 33.44 -27.87
C GLY A 168 -10.08 33.80 -27.40
N SER A 169 -10.37 35.10 -27.31
CA SER A 169 -11.68 35.62 -26.91
C SER A 169 -12.79 35.34 -27.93
N GLY A 170 -12.44 35.24 -29.21
CA GLY A 170 -13.39 35.11 -30.32
C GLY A 170 -14.19 36.41 -30.57
N PRO A 171 -15.27 36.34 -31.38
CA PRO A 171 -16.03 37.52 -31.77
C PRO A 171 -16.99 37.97 -30.66
N ILE A 172 -16.53 38.85 -29.77
CA ILE A 172 -17.36 39.47 -28.72
C ILE A 172 -18.13 40.68 -29.29
N THR A 173 -19.42 40.78 -28.97
CA THR A 173 -20.27 41.93 -29.33
C THR A 173 -20.68 42.68 -28.06
N ALA A 174 -20.34 43.98 -28.00
CA ALA A 174 -20.71 44.85 -26.89
C ALA A 174 -22.24 45.06 -26.84
N PRO A 175 -22.90 44.91 -25.67
CA PRO A 175 -24.31 45.27 -25.51
C PRO A 175 -24.58 46.75 -25.70
N GLN A 176 -25.83 47.11 -26.00
CA GLN A 176 -26.23 48.50 -26.20
C GLN A 176 -25.93 49.35 -24.96
N GLY A 177 -25.16 50.43 -25.14
CA GLY A 177 -24.75 51.33 -24.06
C GLY A 177 -23.44 50.94 -23.35
N VAL A 178 -22.82 49.80 -23.67
CA VAL A 178 -21.53 49.38 -23.09
C VAL A 178 -20.38 49.78 -24.02
N THR A 179 -19.32 50.37 -23.45
CA THR A 179 -18.06 50.56 -24.17
C THR A 179 -17.17 49.34 -23.96
N LEU A 180 -16.72 48.70 -25.04
CA LEU A 180 -15.79 47.57 -25.00
C LEU A 180 -14.41 48.04 -25.44
N ILE A 181 -13.37 47.69 -24.68
CA ILE A 181 -11.98 48.08 -24.95
C ILE A 181 -11.12 46.81 -24.98
N GLU A 182 -10.61 46.45 -26.14
CA GLU A 182 -9.77 45.26 -26.33
C GLU A 182 -8.33 45.66 -26.65
N GLY A 183 -7.34 44.93 -26.13
CA GLY A 183 -5.93 45.20 -26.44
C GLY A 183 -4.96 44.36 -25.61
N ASP A 184 -3.70 44.76 -25.58
CA ASP A 184 -2.67 44.07 -24.78
C ASP A 184 -2.63 44.64 -23.33
N PRO A 185 -2.26 43.85 -22.29
CA PRO A 185 -2.45 44.25 -20.88
C PRO A 185 -1.85 45.59 -20.45
N ARG A 186 -0.68 45.96 -21.01
CA ARG A 186 -0.01 47.25 -20.75
C ARG A 186 -0.75 48.43 -21.41
N PRO A 187 -0.97 48.44 -22.76
CA PRO A 187 -1.82 49.42 -23.43
C PRO A 187 -3.18 49.65 -22.77
N LEU A 188 -3.85 48.61 -22.28
CA LEU A 188 -5.17 48.72 -21.63
C LEU A 188 -5.15 49.53 -20.31
N LEU A 189 -4.09 49.41 -19.50
CA LEU A 189 -3.97 50.20 -18.27
C LEU A 189 -3.83 51.70 -18.58
N PHE A 190 -3.10 52.05 -19.63
CA PHE A 190 -3.03 53.43 -20.13
C PHE A 190 -4.38 53.89 -20.71
N ALA A 191 -5.09 53.03 -21.44
CA ALA A 191 -6.42 53.34 -21.98
C ALA A 191 -7.46 53.60 -20.87
N LEU A 192 -7.38 52.88 -19.74
CA LEU A 192 -8.17 53.17 -18.56
C LEU A 192 -7.76 54.53 -17.94
N ARG A 193 -6.52 54.64 -17.48
CA ARG A 193 -6.07 55.76 -16.64
C ARG A 193 -5.99 57.09 -17.38
N ASP A 194 -5.43 57.11 -18.59
CA ASP A 194 -5.20 58.33 -19.36
C ASP A 194 -6.34 58.61 -20.36
N GLY A 195 -7.28 57.67 -20.53
CA GLY A 195 -8.39 57.75 -21.48
C GLY A 195 -9.78 57.75 -20.85
N ILE A 196 -10.10 56.80 -19.97
CA ILE A 196 -11.47 56.58 -19.46
C ILE A 196 -11.76 57.27 -18.12
N LEU A 197 -10.78 57.30 -17.22
CA LEU A 197 -10.94 57.89 -15.88
C LEU A 197 -10.84 59.44 -15.83
N PRO A 198 -10.06 60.15 -16.67
CA PRO A 198 -9.91 61.61 -16.55
C PRO A 198 -11.23 62.37 -16.77
N GLU A 199 -11.46 63.40 -15.95
CA GLU A 199 -12.67 64.24 -16.04
C GLU A 199 -12.85 64.86 -17.43
N GLU A 200 -14.11 65.02 -17.84
CA GLU A 200 -14.56 65.63 -19.12
C GLU A 200 -14.15 64.88 -20.41
N ASN A 201 -13.47 63.73 -20.35
CA ASN A 201 -13.09 62.99 -21.55
C ASN A 201 -14.19 62.01 -22.01
N SER A 202 -14.77 62.24 -23.19
CA SER A 202 -15.79 61.35 -23.76
C SER A 202 -15.18 60.06 -24.36
N TYR A 203 -15.98 59.00 -24.50
CA TYR A 203 -15.50 57.70 -24.98
C TYR A 203 -14.85 57.79 -26.38
N ALA A 204 -15.37 58.65 -27.28
CA ALA A 204 -14.74 58.91 -28.57
C ALA A 204 -13.40 59.67 -28.43
N ALA A 205 -13.32 60.65 -27.53
CA ALA A 205 -12.07 61.38 -27.27
C ALA A 205 -11.01 60.52 -26.55
N ALA A 206 -11.42 59.43 -25.87
CA ALA A 206 -10.54 58.36 -25.41
C ALA A 206 -10.07 57.47 -26.57
N ALA A 207 -10.99 57.03 -27.44
CA ALA A 207 -10.69 56.21 -28.61
C ALA A 207 -9.74 56.90 -29.61
N ASP A 208 -9.92 58.19 -29.88
CA ASP A 208 -9.04 59.00 -30.74
C ASP A 208 -7.59 59.08 -30.21
N ARG A 209 -7.38 58.84 -28.91
CA ARG A 209 -6.06 58.83 -28.25
C ARG A 209 -5.61 57.42 -27.85
N ALA A 210 -6.30 56.37 -28.31
CA ALA A 210 -6.03 54.99 -27.93
C ALA A 210 -4.56 54.59 -28.17
N PRO A 211 -3.88 53.98 -27.19
CA PRO A 211 -2.55 53.41 -27.40
C PRO A 211 -2.55 52.36 -28.52
N ARG A 212 -1.44 52.23 -29.26
CA ARG A 212 -1.31 51.22 -30.32
C ARG A 212 -1.59 49.82 -29.75
N GLY A 213 -2.46 49.09 -30.44
CA GLY A 213 -2.91 47.76 -30.02
C GLY A 213 -4.24 47.75 -29.26
N VAL A 214 -4.75 48.92 -28.84
CA VAL A 214 -6.08 49.06 -28.22
C VAL A 214 -7.14 49.39 -29.29
N ARG A 215 -8.31 48.74 -29.20
CA ARG A 215 -9.51 48.99 -30.00
C ARG A 215 -10.68 49.33 -29.06
N TYR A 216 -11.53 50.25 -29.49
CA TYR A 216 -12.76 50.65 -28.78
C TYR A 216 -13.96 50.27 -29.66
N ASP A 217 -14.91 49.52 -29.10
CA ASP A 217 -16.14 49.07 -29.77
C ASP A 217 -17.38 49.36 -28.91
N GLY A 218 -18.58 49.21 -29.49
CA GLY A 218 -19.84 49.43 -28.80
C GLY A 218 -20.18 50.92 -28.66
N PHE A 219 -20.44 51.38 -27.43
CA PHE A 219 -20.97 52.72 -27.15
C PHE A 219 -19.88 53.82 -27.12
N VAL A 220 -19.19 54.02 -28.24
CA VAL A 220 -18.15 55.04 -28.38
C VAL A 220 -18.77 56.44 -28.59
N SER A 221 -19.39 56.99 -27.53
CA SER A 221 -20.05 58.30 -27.56
C SER A 221 -19.06 59.48 -27.58
N SER A 222 -19.35 60.50 -28.37
CA SER A 222 -18.60 61.77 -28.40
C SER A 222 -19.04 62.77 -27.33
N ALA A 223 -20.21 62.58 -26.71
CA ALA A 223 -20.81 63.51 -25.75
C ALA A 223 -20.85 63.00 -24.30
N ILE A 224 -20.46 61.74 -24.06
CA ILE A 224 -20.50 61.07 -22.74
C ILE A 224 -19.18 60.33 -22.52
N GLY A 225 -18.69 60.35 -21.28
CA GLY A 225 -17.58 59.54 -20.78
C GLY A 225 -17.96 58.92 -19.42
N LEU A 226 -17.02 58.22 -18.77
CA LEU A 226 -17.29 57.49 -17.52
C LEU A 226 -17.33 58.40 -16.28
N THR A 227 -16.58 59.50 -16.25
CA THR A 227 -16.57 60.49 -15.17
C THR A 227 -17.32 61.76 -15.58
N THR A 228 -17.97 62.43 -14.62
CA THR A 228 -18.63 63.72 -14.84
C THR A 228 -18.36 64.69 -13.67
N PRO A 229 -18.39 66.02 -13.88
CA PRO A 229 -17.95 67.00 -12.86
C PRO A 229 -18.75 67.04 -11.55
N THR A 230 -19.87 66.31 -11.46
CA THR A 230 -20.73 66.26 -10.27
C THR A 230 -20.25 65.22 -9.24
N THR A 231 -19.68 64.10 -9.69
CA THR A 231 -19.55 62.87 -8.87
C THR A 231 -18.47 62.97 -7.78
N VAL A 232 -17.33 63.61 -8.07
CA VAL A 232 -16.14 63.59 -7.19
C VAL A 232 -16.33 64.38 -5.87
N LYS A 233 -17.37 65.24 -5.79
CA LYS A 233 -17.51 66.22 -4.70
C LYS A 233 -18.03 65.70 -3.35
N GLN A 234 -18.38 64.41 -3.22
CA GLN A 234 -18.85 63.83 -1.96
C GLN A 234 -17.94 62.72 -1.38
N ALA A 235 -16.94 62.23 -2.12
CA ALA A 235 -16.04 61.14 -1.71
C ALA A 235 -14.94 61.54 -0.68
N ARG A 236 -15.25 62.38 0.32
CA ARG A 236 -14.27 62.78 1.37
C ARG A 236 -14.84 62.84 2.79
N SER A 237 -14.76 61.72 3.49
CA SER A 237 -14.61 61.66 4.96
C SER A 237 -14.10 60.29 5.40
N PRO A 238 -12.82 60.13 5.77
CA PRO A 238 -12.33 58.84 6.26
C PRO A 238 -12.86 58.58 7.68
N ARG A 239 -13.67 57.53 7.83
CA ARG A 239 -13.85 56.87 9.13
C ARG A 239 -12.75 55.79 9.27
N PRO A 240 -12.15 55.62 10.46
CA PRO A 240 -11.26 54.49 10.69
C PRO A 240 -12.10 53.22 10.81
N ASP A 241 -11.87 52.29 9.89
CA ASP A 241 -12.45 50.95 9.88
C ASP A 241 -11.38 49.97 10.39
N PRO A 242 -11.64 49.18 11.45
CA PRO A 242 -10.63 48.30 12.05
C PRO A 242 -10.17 47.13 11.15
N GLU A 243 -10.83 46.89 10.00
CA GLU A 243 -10.39 45.85 9.04
C GLU A 243 -9.55 46.39 7.88
N ARG A 244 -9.37 47.72 7.74
CA ARG A 244 -8.48 48.31 6.73
C ARG A 244 -7.00 48.12 7.13
N PRO A 245 -6.14 47.58 6.24
CA PRO A 245 -4.70 47.51 6.49
C PRO A 245 -4.10 48.90 6.76
N ASP A 246 -3.09 48.97 7.64
CA ASP A 246 -2.19 50.13 7.71
C ASP A 246 -1.56 50.35 6.31
N PRO A 247 -1.58 51.56 5.74
CA PRO A 247 -0.86 51.84 4.49
C PRO A 247 0.63 51.47 4.55
N GLY A 248 1.24 51.53 5.74
CA GLY A 248 2.59 51.01 5.99
C GLY A 248 2.69 49.48 5.95
N GLU A 249 1.66 48.75 6.41
CA GLU A 249 1.54 47.30 6.29
C GLU A 249 1.38 46.87 4.83
N PHE A 250 0.47 47.50 4.08
CA PHE A 250 0.24 47.17 2.67
C PHE A 250 1.50 47.40 1.82
N ALA A 251 2.21 48.51 2.03
CA ALA A 251 3.50 48.76 1.37
C ALA A 251 4.57 47.71 1.75
N TYR A 252 4.61 47.26 3.00
CA TYR A 252 5.54 46.22 3.46
C TYR A 252 5.16 44.83 2.92
N TRP A 253 3.87 44.51 2.83
CA TRP A 253 3.34 43.28 2.24
C TRP A 253 3.68 43.19 0.76
N ASN A 254 3.45 44.25 -0.01
CA ASN A 254 3.83 44.33 -1.42
C ASN A 254 5.35 44.16 -1.59
N ALA A 255 6.17 44.81 -0.76
CA ALA A 255 7.63 44.60 -0.77
C ALA A 255 8.04 43.16 -0.39
N ALA A 256 7.27 42.47 0.45
CA ALA A 256 7.53 41.08 0.82
C ALA A 256 7.12 40.09 -0.28
N GLN A 257 5.99 40.35 -0.96
CA GLN A 257 5.52 39.66 -2.17
C GLN A 257 6.54 39.82 -3.31
N ASP A 258 6.98 41.05 -3.58
CA ASP A 258 7.93 41.42 -4.63
C ASP A 258 9.25 40.65 -4.62
N ILE A 259 9.73 40.29 -3.42
CA ILE A 259 10.97 39.52 -3.21
C ILE A 259 10.72 38.02 -3.37
N GLY A 260 9.48 37.56 -3.18
CA GLY A 260 9.04 36.18 -3.41
C GLY A 260 9.68 35.10 -2.53
N SER A 261 10.44 35.46 -1.50
CA SER A 261 11.22 34.50 -0.70
C SER A 261 10.54 34.12 0.62
N GLU A 262 10.95 32.99 1.21
CA GLU A 262 10.50 32.64 2.55
C GLU A 262 11.00 33.68 3.58
N GLU A 263 12.18 34.25 3.40
CA GLU A 263 12.77 35.28 4.25
C GLU A 263 11.97 36.58 4.25
N SER A 264 11.49 37.05 3.09
CA SER A 264 10.72 38.30 2.99
C SER A 264 9.33 38.16 3.63
N LEU A 265 8.66 37.03 3.36
CA LEU A 265 7.36 36.72 3.96
C LEU A 265 7.46 36.48 5.48
N ARG A 266 8.56 35.86 5.96
CA ARG A 266 8.88 35.77 7.40
C ARG A 266 9.15 37.15 8.00
N ALA A 267 9.83 38.06 7.29
CA ALA A 267 10.08 39.42 7.76
C ALA A 267 8.78 40.22 7.91
N TYR A 268 7.84 40.08 6.97
CA TYR A 268 6.49 40.62 7.10
C TYR A 268 5.78 40.03 8.34
N LEU A 269 5.74 38.71 8.52
CA LEU A 269 5.11 38.07 9.68
C LEU A 269 5.75 38.46 11.03
N ASN A 270 7.05 38.74 11.06
CA ASN A 270 7.74 39.20 12.27
C ASN A 270 7.35 40.65 12.64
N ARG A 271 6.98 41.48 11.66
CA ARG A 271 6.58 42.88 11.85
C ARG A 271 5.06 43.03 12.07
N TYR A 272 4.27 42.22 11.37
CA TYR A 272 2.81 42.24 11.37
C TYR A 272 2.25 40.83 11.70
N PRO A 273 2.51 40.27 12.90
CA PRO A 273 2.15 38.88 13.24
C PRO A 273 0.65 38.60 13.24
N ASN A 274 -0.16 39.64 13.45
CA ASN A 274 -1.62 39.63 13.39
C ASN A 274 -2.16 40.59 12.31
N GLY A 275 -1.34 40.96 11.31
CA GLY A 275 -1.74 41.82 10.20
C GLY A 275 -2.71 41.15 9.24
N THR A 276 -3.37 41.93 8.38
CA THR A 276 -4.41 41.46 7.46
C THR A 276 -3.91 40.33 6.56
N PHE A 277 -2.70 40.46 6.02
CA PHE A 277 -2.10 39.45 5.12
C PHE A 277 -1.33 38.34 5.86
N ALA A 278 -1.45 38.25 7.20
CA ALA A 278 -0.74 37.24 7.98
C ALA A 278 -1.26 35.81 7.74
N ALA A 279 -2.44 35.62 7.14
CA ALA A 279 -2.87 34.33 6.63
C ALA A 279 -2.12 33.97 5.34
N ASP A 280 -2.13 34.88 4.36
CA ASP A 280 -1.56 34.68 3.03
C ASP A 280 -0.04 34.53 3.05
N ALA A 281 0.63 35.29 3.91
CA ALA A 281 2.07 35.15 4.15
C ALA A 281 2.44 33.74 4.63
N ARG A 282 1.64 33.15 5.54
CA ARG A 282 1.84 31.77 6.01
C ARG A 282 1.57 30.75 4.90
N ALA A 283 0.53 30.98 4.08
CA ALA A 283 0.19 30.11 2.96
C ALA A 283 1.24 30.13 1.84
N ARG A 284 1.75 31.31 1.42
CA ARG A 284 2.79 31.43 0.38
C ARG A 284 4.13 30.88 0.90
N ILE A 285 4.47 31.05 2.18
CA ILE A 285 5.64 30.37 2.81
C ILE A 285 5.53 28.85 2.68
N GLU A 286 4.39 28.25 3.05
CA GLU A 286 4.25 26.79 2.98
C GLU A 286 4.24 26.29 1.53
N SER A 287 3.61 27.02 0.60
CA SER A 287 3.69 26.75 -0.84
C SER A 287 5.15 26.75 -1.35
N LEU A 288 5.97 27.73 -0.94
CA LEU A 288 7.39 27.82 -1.30
C LEU A 288 8.21 26.65 -0.75
N ARG A 289 7.92 26.18 0.47
CA ARG A 289 8.56 24.98 1.05
C ARG A 289 8.13 23.70 0.34
N GLU A 290 6.85 23.59 -0.04
CA GLU A 290 6.34 22.43 -0.76
C GLU A 290 6.77 22.39 -2.23
N ALA A 291 7.01 23.54 -2.88
CA ALA A 291 7.38 23.62 -4.29
C ALA A 291 8.57 22.71 -4.69
N PRO A 292 9.73 22.69 -3.99
CA PRO A 292 10.83 21.77 -4.31
C PRO A 292 10.48 20.30 -4.07
N VAL A 293 9.50 20.00 -3.21
CA VAL A 293 9.01 18.64 -2.93
C VAL A 293 7.99 18.18 -3.97
N ARG A 294 7.10 19.07 -4.43
CA ARG A 294 6.22 18.86 -5.59
C ARG A 294 7.06 18.54 -6.83
N ALA A 295 7.95 19.45 -7.22
CA ALA A 295 8.86 19.24 -8.35
C ALA A 295 9.73 17.96 -8.22
N ALA A 296 9.99 17.45 -7.01
CA ALA A 296 10.67 16.17 -6.80
C ALA A 296 9.76 14.96 -7.00
N LYS A 297 8.52 14.99 -6.48
CA LYS A 297 7.46 14.01 -6.77
C LYS A 297 7.20 13.91 -8.28
N ASP A 298 7.12 15.05 -8.96
CA ASP A 298 6.75 15.12 -10.38
C ASP A 298 7.85 14.53 -11.28
N ARG A 299 9.13 14.78 -10.96
CA ARG A 299 10.27 14.11 -11.63
C ARG A 299 10.25 12.59 -11.45
N GLU A 300 9.90 12.08 -10.27
CA GLU A 300 9.78 10.63 -10.04
C GLU A 300 8.54 10.05 -10.73
N ALA A 301 7.43 10.79 -10.77
CA ALA A 301 6.22 10.38 -11.47
C ALA A 301 6.46 10.24 -12.99
N ALA A 302 7.21 11.17 -13.58
CA ALA A 302 7.59 11.13 -15.00
C ALA A 302 8.40 9.86 -15.37
N LEU A 303 9.14 9.26 -14.42
CA LEU A 303 9.82 7.98 -14.64
C LEU A 303 8.87 6.79 -14.85
N SER A 304 7.57 6.96 -14.60
CA SER A 304 6.51 5.96 -14.88
C SER A 304 6.79 4.57 -14.28
N LEU A 305 7.45 4.53 -13.11
CA LEU A 305 7.95 3.28 -12.53
C LEU A 305 6.82 2.31 -12.18
N SER A 306 6.83 1.15 -12.85
CA SER A 306 6.00 -0.01 -12.53
C SER A 306 6.27 -0.52 -11.10
N ARG A 307 5.36 -1.31 -10.54
CA ARG A 307 5.53 -1.90 -9.20
C ARG A 307 6.79 -2.77 -9.12
N GLU A 308 7.14 -3.42 -10.22
CA GLU A 308 8.29 -4.31 -10.36
C GLU A 308 9.60 -3.50 -10.38
N ALA A 309 9.63 -2.37 -11.10
CA ALA A 309 10.75 -1.42 -11.03
C ALA A 309 10.90 -0.78 -9.64
N ARG A 310 9.78 -0.53 -8.93
CA ARG A 310 9.81 -0.04 -7.53
C ARG A 310 10.35 -1.10 -6.57
N ARG A 311 9.97 -2.38 -6.73
CA ARG A 311 10.56 -3.51 -5.96
C ARG A 311 12.05 -3.65 -6.23
N GLU A 312 12.47 -3.51 -7.48
CA GLU A 312 13.88 -3.52 -7.87
C GLU A 312 14.69 -2.42 -7.18
N VAL A 313 14.18 -1.17 -7.18
CA VAL A 313 14.76 -0.05 -6.43
C VAL A 313 14.90 -0.39 -4.94
N GLN A 314 13.85 -0.93 -4.30
CA GLN A 314 13.89 -1.30 -2.89
C GLN A 314 14.89 -2.43 -2.58
N ARG A 315 14.98 -3.42 -3.47
CA ARG A 315 15.94 -4.52 -3.41
C ARG A 315 17.37 -3.98 -3.50
N TYR A 316 17.68 -3.12 -4.48
CA TYR A 316 19.02 -2.57 -4.64
C TYR A 316 19.41 -1.63 -3.51
N LEU A 317 18.52 -0.75 -3.03
CA LEU A 317 18.75 0.05 -1.82
C LEU A 317 19.15 -0.83 -0.63
N THR A 318 18.39 -1.89 -0.36
CA THR A 318 18.68 -2.82 0.74
C THR A 318 20.01 -3.55 0.54
N LEU A 319 20.31 -3.96 -0.69
CA LEU A 319 21.53 -4.69 -1.06
C LEU A 319 22.82 -3.85 -0.91
N ILE A 320 22.73 -2.55 -1.18
CA ILE A 320 23.84 -1.58 -1.04
C ILE A 320 23.83 -0.86 0.33
N GLY A 321 23.00 -1.33 1.28
CA GLY A 321 23.06 -0.96 2.71
C GLY A 321 21.96 -0.04 3.24
N PHE A 322 21.06 0.46 2.40
CA PHE A 322 20.01 1.42 2.75
C PHE A 322 18.67 0.71 3.00
N ASN A 323 18.39 0.42 4.26
CA ASN A 323 17.27 -0.43 4.67
C ASN A 323 15.89 0.23 4.43
N THR A 324 15.16 -0.26 3.43
CA THR A 324 13.79 0.19 3.07
C THR A 324 12.69 -0.35 3.97
N ARG A 325 13.01 -1.28 4.88
CA ARG A 325 12.11 -2.10 5.71
C ARG A 325 11.12 -2.98 4.94
N GLY A 326 11.37 -3.27 3.66
CA GLY A 326 10.56 -4.16 2.83
C GLY A 326 10.80 -4.00 1.33
N VAL A 327 10.31 -4.99 0.56
CA VAL A 327 10.34 -4.99 -0.91
C VAL A 327 8.94 -5.31 -1.44
N ASP A 328 8.06 -4.32 -1.38
CA ASP A 328 6.63 -4.41 -1.69
C ASP A 328 6.20 -3.64 -2.95
N GLY A 329 7.07 -2.78 -3.48
CA GLY A 329 6.84 -1.87 -4.59
C GLY A 329 6.16 -0.55 -4.20
N ILE A 330 6.05 -0.24 -2.89
CA ILE A 330 5.37 0.94 -2.36
C ILE A 330 6.40 1.84 -1.68
N PHE A 331 6.61 3.04 -2.23
CA PHE A 331 7.61 4.00 -1.70
C PHE A 331 7.09 4.78 -0.49
N GLY A 332 6.80 4.05 0.60
CA GLY A 332 6.42 4.60 1.91
C GLY A 332 7.60 5.23 2.67
N PRO A 333 7.36 5.77 3.88
CA PRO A 333 8.35 6.60 4.61
C PRO A 333 9.72 5.94 4.84
N ALA A 334 9.77 4.63 5.03
CA ALA A 334 11.04 3.90 5.19
C ALA A 334 11.84 3.83 3.88
N THR A 335 11.18 3.64 2.73
CA THR A 335 11.84 3.71 1.41
C THR A 335 12.25 5.14 1.07
N ARG A 336 11.44 6.15 1.44
CA ARG A 336 11.80 7.57 1.29
C ARG A 336 13.06 7.91 2.06
N LYS A 337 13.17 7.52 3.33
CA LYS A 337 14.40 7.70 4.11
C LYS A 337 15.59 6.96 3.47
N ALA A 338 15.43 5.71 3.04
CA ALA A 338 16.50 4.97 2.37
C ALA A 338 17.00 5.67 1.09
N LEU A 339 16.09 6.26 0.30
CA LEU A 339 16.43 7.09 -0.86
C LEU A 339 17.17 8.37 -0.45
N THR A 340 16.68 9.13 0.54
CA THR A 340 17.35 10.34 1.06
C THR A 340 18.76 10.04 1.56
N ASP A 341 18.93 8.95 2.32
CA ASP A 341 20.22 8.52 2.86
C ASP A 341 21.20 8.11 1.74
N TRP A 342 20.73 7.37 0.73
CA TRP A 342 21.52 6.97 -0.45
C TRP A 342 21.89 8.19 -1.31
N GLN A 343 20.95 9.10 -1.58
CA GLN A 343 21.19 10.35 -2.31
C GLN A 343 22.28 11.18 -1.63
N ALA A 344 22.16 11.41 -0.31
CA ALA A 344 23.16 12.12 0.48
C ALA A 344 24.54 11.42 0.41
N ALA A 345 24.56 10.10 0.59
CA ALA A 345 25.78 9.29 0.52
C ALA A 345 26.42 9.21 -0.89
N ARG A 346 25.72 9.67 -1.95
CA ARG A 346 26.24 9.80 -3.32
C ARG A 346 26.35 11.27 -3.79
N ARG A 347 26.13 12.22 -2.87
CA ARG A 347 26.15 13.69 -3.12
C ARG A 347 25.13 14.17 -4.16
N PHE A 348 24.02 13.44 -4.33
CA PHE A 348 22.83 13.95 -5.01
C PHE A 348 22.03 14.89 -4.09
N LYS A 349 21.05 15.61 -4.65
CA LYS A 349 20.07 16.34 -3.84
C LYS A 349 19.26 15.32 -3.03
N ALA A 350 19.35 15.40 -1.71
CA ALA A 350 18.72 14.44 -0.80
C ALA A 350 17.23 14.79 -0.53
N ASP A 351 16.39 14.74 -1.57
CA ASP A 351 14.95 15.06 -1.50
C ASP A 351 14.03 13.84 -1.32
N GLY A 352 14.56 12.61 -1.42
CA GLY A 352 13.83 11.35 -1.23
C GLY A 352 13.07 10.84 -2.47
N TYR A 353 13.28 11.45 -3.64
CA TYR A 353 12.61 11.11 -4.90
C TYR A 353 13.61 10.92 -6.04
N LEU A 354 13.45 9.85 -6.83
CA LEU A 354 14.39 9.52 -7.91
C LEU A 354 14.18 10.41 -9.15
N ASP A 355 15.29 10.77 -9.79
CA ASP A 355 15.34 11.17 -11.20
C ASP A 355 15.98 10.06 -12.07
N SER A 356 15.98 10.24 -13.39
CA SER A 356 16.45 9.23 -14.36
C SER A 356 17.94 8.90 -14.19
N ARG A 357 18.78 9.89 -13.89
CA ARG A 357 20.22 9.72 -13.65
C ARG A 357 20.45 8.99 -12.33
N GLN A 358 19.71 9.35 -11.29
CA GLN A 358 19.76 8.67 -9.99
C GLN A 358 19.31 7.20 -10.10
N LEU A 359 18.20 6.92 -10.79
CA LEU A 359 17.71 5.55 -11.03
C LEU A 359 18.76 4.69 -11.75
N THR A 360 19.43 5.25 -12.76
CA THR A 360 20.49 4.57 -13.51
C THR A 360 21.70 4.28 -12.63
N ALA A 361 22.12 5.26 -11.81
CA ALA A 361 23.22 5.08 -10.86
C ALA A 361 22.90 4.01 -9.79
N LEU A 362 21.69 4.04 -9.22
CA LEU A 362 21.23 3.05 -8.23
C LEU A 362 21.23 1.62 -8.80
N ARG A 363 20.71 1.45 -10.03
CA ARG A 363 20.70 0.14 -10.72
C ARG A 363 22.11 -0.39 -10.92
N SER A 364 23.01 0.41 -11.50
CA SER A 364 24.40 0.02 -11.73
C SER A 364 25.13 -0.34 -10.42
N GLU A 365 24.89 0.41 -9.33
CA GLU A 365 25.46 0.11 -8.00
C GLU A 365 24.91 -1.22 -7.43
N GLY A 366 23.59 -1.43 -7.54
CA GLY A 366 22.92 -2.64 -7.07
C GLY A 366 23.26 -3.91 -7.87
N GLU A 367 23.39 -3.78 -9.20
CA GLU A 367 23.85 -4.85 -10.09
C GLU A 367 25.31 -5.25 -9.80
N ALA A 368 26.20 -4.27 -9.63
CA ALA A 368 27.60 -4.51 -9.27
C ALA A 368 27.71 -5.24 -7.92
N ARG A 369 26.93 -4.83 -6.91
CA ARG A 369 26.91 -5.47 -5.58
C ARG A 369 26.26 -6.86 -5.62
N ALA A 370 25.26 -7.09 -6.46
CA ALA A 370 24.68 -8.42 -6.67
C ALA A 370 25.72 -9.39 -7.26
N ALA A 371 26.39 -8.98 -8.35
CA ALA A 371 27.42 -9.80 -8.99
C ALA A 371 28.65 -10.01 -8.10
N GLU A 372 28.97 -9.10 -7.18
CA GLU A 372 29.98 -9.30 -6.13
C GLU A 372 29.59 -10.40 -5.14
N LEU A 373 28.38 -10.32 -4.57
CA LEU A 373 27.87 -11.31 -3.61
C LEU A 373 27.68 -12.70 -4.22
N GLU A 374 27.31 -12.76 -5.51
CA GLU A 374 27.26 -14.01 -6.27
C GLU A 374 28.65 -14.66 -6.38
N ARG A 375 29.66 -13.91 -6.81
CA ARG A 375 31.07 -14.38 -6.86
C ARG A 375 31.63 -14.77 -5.49
N GLU A 376 31.19 -14.13 -4.40
CA GLU A 376 31.53 -14.56 -3.04
C GLU A 376 30.85 -15.89 -2.65
N ALA A 377 29.58 -16.07 -2.99
CA ALA A 377 28.83 -17.29 -2.75
C ALA A 377 29.38 -18.47 -3.56
N GLU A 378 29.71 -18.25 -4.84
CA GLU A 378 30.39 -19.23 -5.70
C GLU A 378 31.73 -19.67 -5.11
N LYS A 379 32.59 -18.72 -4.72
CA LYS A 379 33.89 -19.03 -4.08
C LYS A 379 33.72 -19.84 -2.80
N ARG A 380 32.75 -19.46 -1.96
CA ARG A 380 32.46 -20.15 -0.69
C ARG A 380 31.96 -21.57 -0.94
N ARG A 381 31.03 -21.74 -1.89
CA ARG A 381 30.52 -23.05 -2.31
C ARG A 381 31.62 -23.92 -2.92
N ALA A 382 32.46 -23.37 -3.79
CA ALA A 382 33.58 -24.09 -4.39
C ALA A 382 34.60 -24.55 -3.33
N ALA A 383 34.88 -23.73 -2.32
CA ALA A 383 35.72 -24.12 -1.18
C ALA A 383 35.07 -25.26 -0.36
N GLN A 384 33.77 -25.16 -0.05
CA GLN A 384 33.03 -26.22 0.66
C GLN A 384 32.96 -27.53 -0.13
N GLU A 385 32.73 -27.46 -1.44
CA GLU A 385 32.77 -28.63 -2.34
C GLU A 385 34.17 -29.25 -2.44
N GLN A 386 35.23 -28.44 -2.33
CA GLN A 386 36.60 -28.93 -2.29
C GLN A 386 36.93 -29.59 -0.94
N GLU A 387 36.52 -28.99 0.19
CA GLU A 387 36.66 -29.61 1.52
C GLU A 387 35.92 -30.97 1.62
N ASP A 388 34.72 -31.06 1.04
CA ASP A 388 33.94 -32.30 0.89
C ASP A 388 34.73 -33.35 0.09
N ARG A 389 35.21 -33.00 -1.10
CA ARG A 389 36.06 -33.87 -1.96
C ARG A 389 37.32 -34.33 -1.23
N ASP A 390 38.01 -33.43 -0.53
CA ASP A 390 39.23 -33.74 0.20
C ASP A 390 38.96 -34.57 1.46
N HIS A 391 37.78 -34.46 2.07
CA HIS A 391 37.35 -35.39 3.12
C HIS A 391 37.01 -36.77 2.54
N TRP A 392 36.18 -36.83 1.49
CA TRP A 392 35.85 -38.07 0.79
C TRP A 392 37.10 -38.83 0.30
N ALA A 393 38.09 -38.12 -0.24
CA ALA A 393 39.37 -38.69 -0.66
C ALA A 393 40.14 -39.36 0.48
N ARG A 394 40.03 -38.84 1.72
CA ARG A 394 40.68 -39.38 2.92
C ARG A 394 39.89 -40.50 3.61
N THR A 395 38.55 -40.43 3.63
CA THR A 395 37.70 -41.35 4.42
C THR A 395 36.87 -42.30 3.56
N GLY A 396 36.07 -41.80 2.62
CA GLY A 396 35.12 -42.63 1.85
C GLY A 396 35.68 -43.32 0.61
N SER A 397 36.83 -42.86 0.10
CA SER A 397 37.48 -43.34 -1.14
C SER A 397 37.71 -44.86 -1.13
N ASN A 398 38.36 -45.37 -0.07
CA ASN A 398 38.65 -46.77 0.19
C ASN A 398 37.39 -47.67 0.21
N GLY A 399 36.22 -47.10 0.48
CA GLY A 399 34.95 -47.82 0.45
C GLY A 399 34.74 -48.80 1.62
N ASP A 400 35.44 -48.60 2.74
CA ASP A 400 35.26 -49.39 3.96
C ASP A 400 34.09 -48.87 4.83
N LYS A 401 33.58 -49.73 5.71
CA LYS A 401 32.37 -49.44 6.51
C LYS A 401 32.56 -48.31 7.55
N ALA A 402 33.79 -48.04 7.99
CA ALA A 402 34.08 -46.99 8.96
C ALA A 402 34.27 -45.64 8.25
N GLY A 403 35.13 -45.59 7.23
CA GLY A 403 35.40 -44.39 6.44
C GLY A 403 34.15 -43.81 5.76
N LEU A 404 33.29 -44.67 5.20
CA LEU A 404 32.02 -44.25 4.60
C LEU A 404 31.02 -43.68 5.64
N ARG A 405 31.05 -44.16 6.89
CA ARG A 405 30.22 -43.62 7.99
C ARG A 405 30.76 -42.28 8.47
N ALA A 406 32.08 -42.18 8.69
CA ALA A 406 32.73 -40.93 9.09
C ALA A 406 32.53 -39.81 8.05
N TYR A 407 32.49 -40.15 6.76
CA TYR A 407 32.08 -39.21 5.71
C TYR A 407 30.64 -38.70 5.92
N LEU A 408 29.66 -39.59 6.05
CA LEU A 408 28.24 -39.23 6.22
C LEU A 408 27.91 -38.49 7.52
N GLU A 409 28.66 -38.77 8.59
CA GLU A 409 28.54 -38.05 9.86
C GLU A 409 28.93 -36.56 9.72
N ARG A 410 29.89 -36.27 8.84
CA ARG A 410 30.37 -34.90 8.58
C ARG A 410 29.64 -34.20 7.43
N TYR A 411 29.22 -34.95 6.40
CA TYR A 411 28.57 -34.46 5.18
C TYR A 411 27.34 -35.35 4.83
N PRO A 412 26.24 -35.29 5.59
CA PRO A 412 25.07 -36.17 5.40
C PRO A 412 24.34 -35.96 4.06
N ASP A 413 24.45 -34.74 3.52
CA ASP A 413 23.90 -34.28 2.24
C ASP A 413 25.00 -33.76 1.29
N GLY A 414 26.26 -34.20 1.51
CA GLY A 414 27.41 -33.83 0.68
C GLY A 414 27.44 -34.48 -0.70
N LEU A 415 28.40 -34.05 -1.52
CA LEU A 415 28.57 -34.46 -2.93
C LEU A 415 28.59 -35.98 -3.13
N PHE A 416 29.11 -36.73 -2.15
CA PHE A 416 29.25 -38.19 -2.22
C PHE A 416 28.28 -38.92 -1.28
N ALA A 417 27.33 -38.24 -0.64
CA ALA A 417 26.46 -38.83 0.38
C ALA A 417 25.66 -40.02 -0.15
N GLU A 418 25.01 -39.91 -1.32
CA GLU A 418 24.28 -41.04 -1.91
C GLU A 418 25.21 -42.18 -2.35
N THR A 419 26.42 -41.86 -2.81
CA THR A 419 27.45 -42.88 -3.11
C THR A 419 27.89 -43.61 -1.83
N ALA A 420 28.02 -42.89 -0.71
CA ALA A 420 28.37 -43.47 0.58
C ALA A 420 27.26 -44.36 1.14
N LYS A 421 26.00 -43.90 1.11
CA LYS A 421 24.80 -44.65 1.52
C LYS A 421 24.66 -45.95 0.71
N GLN A 422 24.79 -45.88 -0.62
CA GLN A 422 24.73 -47.06 -1.50
C GLN A 422 25.88 -48.05 -1.27
N ARG A 423 27.13 -47.56 -1.09
CA ARG A 423 28.28 -48.41 -0.76
C ARG A 423 28.07 -49.12 0.59
N LEU A 424 27.59 -48.41 1.62
CA LEU A 424 27.29 -48.99 2.94
C LEU A 424 26.18 -50.04 2.88
N ALA A 425 25.10 -49.80 2.13
CA ALA A 425 24.04 -50.79 1.92
C ALA A 425 24.59 -52.10 1.34
N ARG A 426 25.40 -52.02 0.26
CA ARG A 426 26.04 -53.19 -0.35
C ARG A 426 27.06 -53.87 0.57
N ILE A 427 27.66 -53.18 1.54
CA ILE A 427 28.51 -53.81 2.56
C ILE A 427 27.64 -54.60 3.55
N ALA A 428 26.59 -53.98 4.10
CA ALA A 428 25.67 -54.61 5.03
C ALA A 428 24.97 -55.84 4.45
N GLU A 429 24.54 -55.76 3.18
CA GLU A 429 23.99 -56.86 2.39
C GLU A 429 24.95 -58.07 2.36
N ARG A 430 26.20 -57.86 1.94
CA ARG A 430 27.22 -58.94 1.87
C ARG A 430 27.66 -59.46 3.23
N GLU A 431 27.60 -58.65 4.29
CA GLU A 431 27.79 -59.12 5.66
C GLU A 431 26.63 -60.02 6.10
N GLN A 432 25.38 -59.64 5.79
CA GLN A 432 24.18 -60.43 6.11
C GLN A 432 24.14 -61.74 5.31
N GLU A 433 24.53 -61.75 4.03
CA GLU A 433 24.68 -62.97 3.22
C GLU A 433 25.70 -63.95 3.83
N ARG A 434 26.84 -63.43 4.29
CA ARG A 434 27.88 -64.23 4.96
C ARG A 434 27.38 -64.80 6.28
N ALA A 435 26.81 -63.97 7.15
CA ALA A 435 26.23 -64.40 8.42
C ALA A 435 25.13 -65.47 8.22
N THR A 436 24.26 -65.28 7.22
CA THR A 436 23.21 -66.26 6.85
C THR A 436 23.83 -67.57 6.33
N THR A 437 24.91 -67.50 5.56
CA THR A 437 25.64 -68.68 5.05
C THR A 437 26.35 -69.44 6.18
N GLU A 438 26.96 -68.73 7.13
CA GLU A 438 27.63 -69.30 8.30
C GLU A 438 26.64 -69.91 9.28
N ALA A 439 25.51 -69.24 9.54
CA ALA A 439 24.38 -69.77 10.28
C ALA A 439 23.84 -71.04 9.62
N ARG A 440 23.63 -71.06 8.29
CA ARG A 440 23.17 -72.26 7.58
C ARG A 440 24.16 -73.44 7.67
N ARG A 441 25.47 -73.17 7.65
CA ARG A 441 26.51 -74.20 7.90
C ARG A 441 26.50 -74.70 9.35
N ALA A 442 26.23 -73.82 10.32
CA ALA A 442 26.11 -74.20 11.73
C ALA A 442 24.83 -75.00 12.01
N TRP A 443 23.71 -74.62 11.38
CA TRP A 443 22.44 -75.34 11.41
C TRP A 443 22.56 -76.75 10.83
N ASN A 444 23.21 -76.92 9.68
CA ASN A 444 23.46 -78.26 9.12
C ASN A 444 24.25 -79.15 10.09
N ARG A 445 25.32 -78.63 10.72
CA ARG A 445 26.06 -79.39 11.75
C ARG A 445 25.24 -79.69 13.01
N ALA A 446 24.32 -78.79 13.40
CA ALA A 446 23.41 -79.07 14.50
C ALA A 446 22.42 -80.20 14.14
N LYS A 447 21.93 -80.23 12.90
CA LYS A 447 21.14 -81.35 12.35
C LYS A 447 21.90 -82.66 12.20
N GLU A 448 23.17 -82.61 11.85
CA GLU A 448 24.03 -83.80 11.74
C GLU A 448 24.36 -84.42 13.11
N ALA A 449 24.42 -83.60 14.17
CA ALA A 449 24.66 -84.04 15.54
C ALA A 449 23.38 -84.34 16.36
N ASP A 450 22.23 -83.85 15.90
CA ASP A 450 20.86 -84.02 16.42
C ASP A 450 20.72 -84.15 17.95
N THR A 451 21.39 -83.26 18.69
CA THR A 451 21.49 -83.24 20.16
C THR A 451 21.04 -81.90 20.70
N GLU A 452 20.42 -81.88 21.89
CA GLU A 452 19.94 -80.62 22.51
C GLU A 452 21.08 -79.60 22.61
N GLU A 453 22.25 -80.02 23.08
CA GLU A 453 23.43 -79.17 23.23
C GLU A 453 23.90 -78.57 21.91
N ALA A 454 23.69 -79.27 20.79
CA ALA A 454 24.05 -78.76 19.47
C ALA A 454 23.09 -77.65 19.00
N TYR A 455 21.78 -77.82 19.20
CA TYR A 455 20.78 -76.81 18.87
C TYR A 455 20.80 -75.61 19.84
N VAL A 456 21.01 -75.82 21.14
CA VAL A 456 21.17 -74.74 22.13
C VAL A 456 22.42 -73.91 21.86
N ARG A 457 23.55 -74.57 21.51
CA ARG A 457 24.78 -73.91 21.07
C ARG A 457 24.59 -73.13 19.77
N TYR A 458 23.81 -73.66 18.83
CA TYR A 458 23.46 -72.99 17.59
C TYR A 458 22.65 -71.71 17.86
N LEU A 459 21.56 -71.80 18.64
CA LEU A 459 20.73 -70.65 19.03
C LEU A 459 21.52 -69.55 19.75
N ARG A 460 22.45 -69.92 20.64
CA ARG A 460 23.32 -68.94 21.32
C ARG A 460 24.27 -68.22 20.36
N ALA A 461 24.71 -68.87 19.28
CA ALA A 461 25.65 -68.31 18.32
C ALA A 461 24.97 -67.53 17.18
N TYR A 462 23.73 -67.88 16.84
CA TYR A 462 22.95 -67.31 15.74
C TYR A 462 21.48 -67.12 16.15
N PRO A 463 21.17 -66.19 17.08
CA PRO A 463 19.81 -65.98 17.57
C PRO A 463 18.87 -65.51 16.46
N ASP A 464 19.18 -64.40 15.77
CA ASP A 464 18.32 -63.77 14.75
C ASP A 464 18.38 -64.48 13.37
N SER A 465 18.42 -65.81 13.37
CA SER A 465 18.66 -66.63 12.18
C SER A 465 17.38 -67.22 11.59
N PRO A 466 17.26 -67.37 10.25
CA PRO A 466 16.11 -68.04 9.61
C PRO A 466 15.84 -69.51 10.00
N PHE A 467 16.64 -70.11 10.89
CA PHE A 467 16.42 -71.45 11.44
C PHE A 467 16.16 -71.45 12.96
N GLU A 468 15.88 -70.29 13.58
CA GLU A 468 15.67 -70.18 15.02
C GLU A 468 14.51 -71.05 15.51
N ASP A 469 13.31 -70.87 14.95
CA ASP A 469 12.11 -71.63 15.30
C ASP A 469 12.27 -73.13 15.08
N ALA A 470 13.01 -73.53 14.04
CA ALA A 470 13.30 -74.92 13.72
C ALA A 470 14.21 -75.55 14.80
N ALA A 471 15.21 -74.82 15.29
CA ALA A 471 16.06 -75.27 16.41
C ALA A 471 15.29 -75.33 17.73
N ARG A 472 14.47 -74.31 18.04
CA ARG A 472 13.59 -74.27 19.23
C ARG A 472 12.60 -75.45 19.25
N SER A 473 12.02 -75.77 18.10
CA SER A 473 11.12 -76.92 17.91
C SER A 473 11.87 -78.23 18.16
N ARG A 474 13.04 -78.44 17.54
CA ARG A 474 13.79 -79.69 17.67
C ARG A 474 14.32 -79.95 19.08
N ILE A 475 14.70 -78.91 19.84
CA ILE A 475 15.00 -79.03 21.28
C ILE A 475 13.78 -79.54 22.06
N THR A 476 12.59 -79.04 21.73
CA THR A 476 11.33 -79.44 22.39
C THR A 476 10.92 -80.88 22.06
N GLU A 477 11.33 -81.40 20.91
CA GLU A 477 11.19 -82.82 20.54
C GLU A 477 12.22 -83.71 21.27
N LEU A 478 13.50 -83.34 21.25
CA LEU A 478 14.59 -84.14 21.83
C LEU A 478 14.51 -84.29 23.37
N ARG A 479 13.79 -83.38 24.04
CA ARG A 479 13.48 -83.47 25.48
C ARG A 479 12.37 -84.47 25.82
N GLN A 480 11.67 -85.01 24.83
CA GLN A 480 10.64 -86.02 25.06
C GLN A 480 11.29 -87.41 25.17
N PRO A 481 10.79 -88.30 26.04
CA PRO A 481 11.36 -89.64 26.17
C PRO A 481 11.26 -90.41 24.84
N PRO A 482 12.25 -91.27 24.51
CA PRO A 482 12.21 -92.07 23.29
C PRO A 482 10.92 -92.89 23.19
N ARG A 483 10.24 -92.79 22.03
CA ARG A 483 9.01 -93.53 21.76
C ARG A 483 9.34 -95.00 21.53
N ASP A 484 8.87 -95.86 22.44
CA ASP A 484 8.85 -97.29 22.22
C ASP A 484 7.65 -97.63 21.33
N GLU A 485 7.87 -97.65 20.02
CA GLU A 485 6.83 -97.95 19.03
C GLU A 485 6.24 -99.36 19.18
N ALA A 486 6.89 -100.29 19.88
CA ALA A 486 6.34 -101.62 20.14
C ALA A 486 5.37 -101.57 21.33
N ALA A 487 5.76 -100.95 22.43
CA ALA A 487 4.90 -100.73 23.59
C ALA A 487 3.71 -99.80 23.27
N GLU A 488 3.90 -98.77 22.45
CA GLU A 488 2.82 -97.92 21.96
C GLU A 488 1.78 -98.73 21.16
N ARG A 489 2.22 -99.57 20.20
CA ARG A 489 1.30 -100.42 19.42
C ARG A 489 0.56 -101.44 20.29
N ALA A 490 1.23 -102.05 21.27
CA ALA A 490 0.59 -102.97 22.22
C ALA A 490 -0.47 -102.25 23.07
N ALA A 491 -0.11 -101.11 23.68
CA ALA A 491 -1.05 -100.32 24.49
C ALA A 491 -2.20 -99.73 23.65
N GLN A 492 -1.98 -99.41 22.36
CA GLN A 492 -3.04 -98.98 21.45
C GLN A 492 -4.05 -100.08 21.13
N GLN A 493 -3.62 -101.34 21.06
CA GLN A 493 -4.53 -102.48 20.92
C GLN A 493 -5.36 -102.65 22.20
N GLU A 494 -4.67 -102.76 23.33
CA GLU A 494 -5.26 -102.96 24.67
C GLU A 494 -6.26 -101.84 25.06
N GLU A 495 -6.03 -100.61 24.61
CA GLU A 495 -6.94 -99.47 24.83
C GLU A 495 -8.35 -99.67 24.27
N ASN A 496 -8.52 -100.46 23.20
CA ASN A 496 -9.85 -100.76 22.69
C ASN A 496 -10.60 -101.77 23.57
N ASP A 497 -9.87 -102.65 24.26
CA ASP A 497 -10.44 -103.63 25.18
C ASP A 497 -10.77 -102.99 26.55
N VAL A 498 -9.87 -102.18 27.10
CA VAL A 498 -10.03 -101.59 28.44
C VAL A 498 -10.75 -100.23 28.45
N ALA A 499 -10.71 -99.49 27.34
CA ALA A 499 -11.30 -98.17 27.19
C ALA A 499 -12.08 -97.98 25.87
N GLY A 500 -12.60 -99.06 25.26
CA GLY A 500 -13.38 -98.98 24.01
C GLY A 500 -14.73 -98.25 24.11
N ALA A 501 -15.34 -98.20 25.30
CA ALA A 501 -16.61 -97.50 25.51
C ALA A 501 -16.41 -95.98 25.69
N GLN A 502 -17.17 -95.16 24.94
CA GLN A 502 -17.09 -93.69 24.98
C GLN A 502 -17.23 -93.11 26.40
N ILE A 503 -18.10 -93.71 27.23
CA ILE A 503 -18.31 -93.30 28.63
C ILE A 503 -17.02 -93.51 29.45
N THR A 504 -16.31 -94.61 29.24
CA THR A 504 -15.02 -94.88 29.90
C THR A 504 -13.96 -93.85 29.49
N ARG A 505 -13.90 -93.48 28.20
CA ARG A 505 -12.99 -92.44 27.70
C ARG A 505 -13.26 -91.08 28.35
N LEU A 506 -14.52 -90.65 28.36
CA LEU A 506 -14.96 -89.42 29.00
C LEU A 506 -14.63 -89.38 30.52
N LEU A 507 -14.76 -90.52 31.21
CA LEU A 507 -14.39 -90.65 32.62
C LEU A 507 -12.87 -90.55 32.83
N ILE A 508 -12.06 -91.15 31.94
CA ILE A 508 -10.60 -91.08 31.97
C ILE A 508 -10.12 -89.64 31.74
N GLU A 509 -10.64 -88.94 30.73
CA GLU A 509 -10.32 -87.52 30.47
C GLU A 509 -10.72 -86.64 31.66
N ARG A 510 -11.94 -86.76 32.17
CA ARG A 510 -12.39 -86.00 33.34
C ARG A 510 -11.52 -86.28 34.57
N ARG A 511 -10.97 -87.49 34.70
CA ARG A 511 -10.03 -87.86 35.76
C ARG A 511 -8.61 -87.32 35.54
N LEU A 512 -8.10 -87.32 34.30
CA LEU A 512 -6.85 -86.63 33.94
C LEU A 512 -6.95 -85.13 34.23
N GLN A 513 -8.08 -84.51 33.92
CA GLN A 513 -8.37 -83.10 34.20
C GLN A 513 -8.40 -82.82 35.71
N GLN A 514 -9.06 -83.67 36.53
CA GLN A 514 -9.01 -83.61 38.00
C GLN A 514 -7.59 -83.73 38.57
N LEU A 515 -6.74 -84.54 37.93
CA LEU A 515 -5.34 -84.74 38.31
C LEU A 515 -4.39 -83.65 37.77
N GLY A 516 -4.92 -82.58 37.16
CA GLY A 516 -4.11 -81.48 36.60
C GLY A 516 -3.29 -81.85 35.37
N MET A 517 -3.56 -83.00 34.74
CA MET A 517 -2.82 -83.51 33.57
C MET A 517 -3.28 -82.89 32.24
N ASP A 518 -4.33 -82.07 32.29
CA ASP A 518 -4.83 -81.20 31.22
C ASP A 518 -4.97 -81.90 29.84
N PRO A 519 -6.06 -82.67 29.64
CA PRO A 519 -6.35 -83.36 28.38
C PRO A 519 -7.10 -82.50 27.35
N GLY A 520 -7.28 -81.20 27.59
CA GLY A 520 -8.22 -80.38 26.82
C GLY A 520 -9.67 -80.56 27.30
N THR A 521 -10.63 -80.60 26.37
CA THR A 521 -12.07 -80.71 26.64
C THR A 521 -12.49 -82.19 26.74
N PRO A 522 -13.05 -82.66 27.87
CA PRO A 522 -13.54 -84.03 27.97
C PRO A 522 -14.79 -84.27 27.10
N ASP A 523 -14.63 -84.96 25.98
CA ASP A 523 -15.69 -85.39 25.05
C ASP A 523 -15.65 -86.91 24.72
N GLY A 524 -14.63 -87.61 25.22
CA GLY A 524 -14.34 -89.02 25.02
C GLY A 524 -13.50 -89.34 23.78
N GLN A 525 -13.00 -88.33 23.04
CA GLN A 525 -12.10 -88.51 21.91
C GLN A 525 -10.64 -88.31 22.34
N PHE A 526 -9.89 -89.42 22.43
CA PHE A 526 -8.47 -89.42 22.81
C PHE A 526 -7.56 -88.83 21.69
N ASP A 527 -7.64 -87.51 21.55
CA ASP A 527 -7.01 -86.67 20.54
C ASP A 527 -5.54 -86.32 20.87
N GLY A 528 -4.91 -85.46 20.07
CA GLY A 528 -3.54 -85.00 20.28
C GLY A 528 -3.27 -84.34 21.65
N GLU A 529 -4.27 -83.76 22.31
CA GLU A 529 -4.19 -83.17 23.65
C GLU A 529 -4.26 -84.27 24.72
N THR A 530 -5.28 -85.12 24.65
CA THR A 530 -5.48 -86.26 25.55
C THR A 530 -4.32 -87.25 25.50
N ARG A 531 -3.73 -87.50 24.31
CA ARG A 531 -2.49 -88.31 24.19
C ARG A 531 -1.30 -87.71 24.95
N ARG A 532 -1.17 -86.38 25.00
CA ARG A 532 -0.12 -85.70 25.78
C ARG A 532 -0.42 -85.77 27.28
N ALA A 533 -1.67 -85.59 27.69
CA ALA A 533 -2.10 -85.77 29.09
C ALA A 533 -1.88 -87.21 29.58
N LEU A 534 -2.18 -88.21 28.77
CA LEU A 534 -1.93 -89.62 29.07
C LEU A 534 -0.43 -89.91 29.24
N ARG A 535 0.44 -89.38 28.36
CA ARG A 535 1.91 -89.50 28.52
C ARG A 535 2.41 -88.82 29.80
N ARG A 536 1.97 -87.58 30.08
CA ARG A 536 2.28 -86.86 31.34
C ARG A 536 1.87 -87.68 32.56
N PHE A 537 0.64 -88.21 32.56
CA PHE A 537 0.12 -89.05 33.63
C PHE A 537 0.95 -90.33 33.81
N GLN A 538 1.14 -91.11 32.75
CA GLN A 538 1.91 -92.36 32.77
C GLN A 538 3.33 -92.14 33.31
N GLN A 539 4.02 -91.13 32.79
CA GLN A 539 5.37 -90.75 33.25
C GLN A 539 5.37 -90.35 34.74
N SER A 540 4.43 -89.51 35.18
CA SER A 540 4.30 -89.10 36.59
C SER A 540 3.96 -90.25 37.55
N ARG A 541 3.38 -91.34 37.04
CA ARG A 541 3.04 -92.55 37.80
C ARG A 541 4.05 -93.70 37.64
N GLY A 542 5.17 -93.52 36.94
CA GLY A 542 6.14 -94.59 36.68
C GLY A 542 5.55 -95.74 35.86
N ILE A 543 4.80 -95.40 34.81
CA ILE A 543 4.33 -96.30 33.74
C ILE A 543 5.06 -95.88 32.45
N GLN A 544 5.27 -96.81 31.52
CA GLN A 544 5.80 -96.48 30.19
C GLN A 544 4.87 -95.47 29.48
N PRO A 545 5.36 -94.29 29.05
CA PRO A 545 4.53 -93.19 28.58
C PRO A 545 4.17 -93.33 27.10
N THR A 546 3.29 -94.28 26.78
CA THR A 546 2.81 -94.53 25.41
C THR A 546 1.82 -93.46 24.94
N GLY A 547 1.02 -92.91 25.85
CA GLY A 547 -0.16 -92.09 25.53
C GLY A 547 -1.40 -92.91 25.17
N TYR A 548 -1.34 -94.23 25.35
CA TYR A 548 -2.47 -95.15 25.18
C TYR A 548 -2.81 -95.83 26.49
N VAL A 549 -4.11 -95.93 26.79
CA VAL A 549 -4.63 -96.48 28.04
C VAL A 549 -4.58 -98.00 28.03
N ASN A 550 -3.59 -98.58 28.70
CA ASN A 550 -3.58 -99.99 29.06
C ASN A 550 -4.17 -100.24 30.46
N GLN A 551 -4.36 -101.50 30.84
CA GLN A 551 -4.91 -101.92 32.13
C GLN A 551 -4.11 -101.34 33.31
N ALA A 552 -2.78 -101.29 33.20
CA ALA A 552 -1.91 -100.67 34.20
C ALA A 552 -2.16 -99.16 34.35
N THR A 553 -2.50 -98.47 33.25
CA THR A 553 -2.87 -97.05 33.23
C THR A 553 -4.23 -96.85 33.92
N ILE A 554 -5.27 -97.62 33.57
CA ILE A 554 -6.59 -97.51 34.24
C ILE A 554 -6.46 -97.75 35.74
N VAL A 555 -5.78 -98.82 36.15
CA VAL A 555 -5.66 -99.16 37.57
C VAL A 555 -4.99 -98.04 38.36
N ARG A 556 -3.88 -97.43 37.88
CA ARG A 556 -3.23 -96.30 38.58
C ARG A 556 -3.98 -94.97 38.46
N LEU A 557 -4.96 -94.86 37.56
CA LEU A 557 -5.78 -93.66 37.32
C LEU A 557 -7.09 -93.67 38.13
N LEU A 558 -7.53 -94.87 38.56
CA LEU A 558 -8.65 -95.09 39.48
C LEU A 558 -8.22 -95.29 40.95
N ALA A 559 -7.03 -95.83 41.21
CA ALA A 559 -6.56 -96.17 42.57
C ALA A 559 -5.92 -95.00 43.35
N GLY A 560 -5.99 -93.76 42.84
CA GLY A 560 -5.48 -92.54 43.46
C GLY A 560 -5.99 -91.29 42.79
#